data_AF-A0A0V1IB86-F1
#
_entry.id   AF-A0A0V1IB86-F1
#
_cell.length_a   1.000
_cell.length_b   1.000
_cell.length_c   1.000
_cell.angle_alpha   90.00
_cell.angle_beta   90.00
_cell.angle_gamma   90.00
#
_symmetry.space_group_name_H-M   'P 1'
#
loop_
_entity.id
_entity.type
_entity.pdbx_description
1 polymer ?
#
loop_
_entity_poly.entity_id
_entity_poly.type
_entity_poly.pdbx_seq_one_letter_code
_entity_poly.pdbx_strand_id
1 'polypeptide(L)'
;MSEQSGGCGFLACPKTEARCSSLSVTTECYPLSADNRGVCVSESEMSNITLLTASEKLPLSNGRRPLSLSTAAATLPERQQLQANISSIKHRREASSLYKIGTDPDLTAMIRASNGIGLYDRCREAFKWLSCTNTIGISNNTEKVNHVDYNEAKSWQQSFSRMLNNPVGRRQFREYLESEHAEENIFFWELIEEYRQLTNSDELYDMAQEIYKRFLNTNSTSEINIDIKCRNALNQEMKRPTRNTFDEAQRQVYKLMERDSYTRFIRSNEYFMFLINNLSRETVENWGKDFEAMMSHEEGQRLFREYLVTERADENVKFWSMAKQYAQIEDFKQRKALATEIYRTFISPDAKTEISIDGSIRAEISHNYEQAEKNLFEKAEKFIFELMKRDCFPRFASSSFFKDFQMNHEMNAICYI
;
A
#
# COMPACT_ATOMS: atom_id res chain seq x y z
N MET A 1 6.64 -62.98 29.76
CA MET A 1 6.01 -62.99 31.10
C MET A 1 5.85 -61.52 31.51
N SER A 2 4.69 -60.88 31.48
CA SER A 2 3.34 -61.26 30.98
C SER A 2 2.59 -59.92 30.74
N GLU A 3 1.86 -59.67 29.65
CA GLU A 3 0.49 -60.16 29.33
C GLU A 3 -0.55 -59.83 30.42
N GLN A 4 -1.71 -59.19 30.17
CA GLN A 4 -2.38 -58.57 28.97
C GLN A 4 -3.04 -57.22 29.43
N SER A 5 -3.91 -56.44 28.75
CA SER A 5 -4.66 -56.38 27.47
C SER A 5 -5.00 -54.88 27.18
N GLY A 6 -5.70 -54.40 26.13
CA GLY A 6 -6.19 -54.99 24.88
C GLY A 6 -7.66 -54.65 24.51
N GLY A 7 -7.96 -53.53 23.82
CA GLY A 7 -9.33 -53.26 23.27
C GLY A 7 -9.54 -51.88 22.60
N CYS A 8 -10.29 -51.85 21.47
CA CYS A 8 -10.70 -50.64 20.72
C CYS A 8 -12.21 -50.37 20.85
N GLY A 9 -12.67 -49.13 20.59
CA GLY A 9 -14.09 -48.80 20.49
C GLY A 9 -14.38 -47.47 19.76
N PHE A 10 -15.23 -47.52 18.73
CA PHE A 10 -15.82 -46.36 18.04
C PHE A 10 -17.21 -46.03 18.65
N LEU A 11 -17.87 -44.98 18.12
CA LEU A 11 -19.26 -44.49 18.40
C LEU A 11 -19.35 -43.48 19.56
N ALA A 12 -20.19 -42.43 19.50
CA ALA A 12 -21.02 -41.90 18.40
C ALA A 12 -21.27 -40.38 18.54
N CYS A 13 -21.72 -39.75 17.45
CA CYS A 13 -22.17 -38.36 17.41
C CYS A 13 -23.71 -38.27 17.51
N PRO A 14 -24.30 -37.35 18.30
CA PRO A 14 -25.72 -37.06 18.25
C PRO A 14 -26.04 -36.10 17.09
N LYS A 15 -26.76 -36.61 16.08
CA LYS A 15 -27.36 -35.77 15.02
C LYS A 15 -28.60 -35.05 15.53
N THR A 16 -28.86 -33.85 15.00
CA THR A 16 -30.22 -33.39 14.68
C THR A 16 -30.27 -32.92 13.24
N GLU A 17 -30.76 -33.77 12.34
CA GLU A 17 -31.01 -33.47 10.93
C GLU A 17 -32.45 -32.98 10.72
N ALA A 18 -32.66 -31.96 9.88
CA ALA A 18 -33.78 -31.85 8.92
C ALA A 18 -33.76 -30.48 8.21
N ARG A 19 -33.95 -30.36 6.88
CA ARG A 19 -33.88 -31.37 5.81
C ARG A 19 -33.68 -30.70 4.44
N CYS A 20 -33.45 -31.52 3.42
CA CYS A 20 -33.34 -31.21 1.98
C CYS A 20 -34.59 -30.44 1.43
N SER A 21 -34.64 -29.92 0.20
CA SER A 21 -34.03 -30.43 -1.05
C SER A 21 -33.96 -29.31 -2.13
N SER A 22 -32.81 -29.06 -2.77
CA SER A 22 -32.29 -29.71 -3.99
C SER A 22 -32.87 -29.22 -5.33
N LEU A 23 -32.03 -28.57 -6.14
CA LEU A 23 -31.98 -28.73 -7.60
C LEU A 23 -30.64 -28.21 -8.14
N SER A 24 -30.01 -28.99 -9.02
CA SER A 24 -28.82 -28.64 -9.82
C SER A 24 -29.27 -27.96 -11.14
N VAL A 25 -28.45 -27.51 -12.11
CA VAL A 25 -27.29 -28.13 -12.81
C VAL A 25 -26.48 -27.05 -13.57
N THR A 26 -25.20 -27.35 -13.87
CA THR A 26 -24.27 -26.76 -14.89
C THR A 26 -23.76 -25.31 -14.81
N THR A 27 -22.43 -25.24 -14.87
CA THR A 27 -21.56 -24.14 -15.33
C THR A 27 -21.60 -23.97 -16.86
N GLU A 28 -21.38 -22.75 -17.37
CA GLU A 28 -20.67 -22.51 -18.64
C GLU A 28 -20.12 -21.06 -18.68
N CYS A 29 -19.15 -20.75 -19.56
CA CYS A 29 -18.28 -19.55 -19.43
C CYS A 29 -18.04 -18.79 -20.76
N TYR A 30 -17.76 -17.48 -20.64
CA TYR A 30 -17.17 -16.57 -21.64
C TYR A 30 -18.03 -16.21 -22.89
N PRO A 31 -17.67 -15.15 -23.67
CA PRO A 31 -16.66 -14.12 -23.43
C PRO A 31 -17.22 -12.67 -23.37
N LEU A 32 -16.38 -11.72 -22.94
CA LEU A 32 -16.53 -10.29 -23.26
C LEU A 32 -15.88 -10.01 -24.62
N SER A 33 -16.52 -9.19 -25.45
CA SER A 33 -15.92 -8.63 -26.68
C SER A 33 -16.37 -7.19 -26.89
N ALA A 34 -15.44 -6.33 -27.30
CA ALA A 34 -15.66 -4.89 -27.45
C ALA A 34 -16.64 -4.51 -28.56
N ASP A 35 -17.27 -3.34 -28.43
CA ASP A 35 -17.00 -2.27 -29.41
C ASP A 35 -17.12 -0.88 -28.74
N ASN A 36 -16.60 0.18 -29.37
CA ASN A 36 -16.41 1.51 -28.79
C ASN A 36 -16.75 2.64 -29.79
N ARG A 37 -17.88 3.33 -29.54
CA ARG A 37 -18.16 4.75 -29.87
C ARG A 37 -19.64 5.11 -29.62
N GLY A 38 -19.92 6.32 -29.11
CA GLY A 38 -21.26 6.92 -29.19
C GLY A 38 -21.57 7.99 -28.14
N VAL A 39 -21.49 9.27 -28.50
CA VAL A 39 -22.04 10.38 -27.70
C VAL A 39 -23.48 10.64 -28.15
N CYS A 40 -24.44 10.57 -27.23
CA CYS A 40 -25.78 11.17 -27.36
C CYS A 40 -26.34 11.51 -25.97
N VAL A 41 -26.72 12.77 -25.75
CA VAL A 41 -27.57 13.20 -24.63
C VAL A 41 -29.03 13.12 -25.10
N SER A 42 -29.94 12.61 -24.27
CA SER A 42 -31.36 12.43 -24.63
C SER A 42 -32.30 13.40 -23.90
N GLU A 43 -33.41 13.75 -24.56
CA GLU A 43 -34.29 14.88 -24.21
C GLU A 43 -35.30 14.54 -23.10
N SER A 44 -34.84 14.28 -21.87
CA SER A 44 -35.73 13.94 -20.74
C SER A 44 -35.80 14.98 -19.61
N GLU A 45 -34.80 15.85 -19.45
CA GLU A 45 -34.77 16.85 -18.36
C GLU A 45 -35.56 18.14 -18.66
N MET A 46 -36.08 18.32 -19.88
CA MET A 46 -36.64 19.61 -20.34
C MET A 46 -38.15 19.81 -20.04
N SER A 47 -38.75 19.00 -19.17
CA SER A 47 -40.22 18.96 -18.97
C SER A 47 -40.76 19.53 -17.65
N ASN A 48 -39.91 19.91 -16.69
CA ASN A 48 -40.35 20.39 -15.36
C ASN A 48 -40.13 21.89 -15.09
N ILE A 49 -39.62 22.66 -16.06
CA ILE A 49 -39.33 24.11 -15.90
C ILE A 49 -40.45 25.02 -16.49
N THR A 50 -41.41 24.44 -17.20
CA THR A 50 -42.42 25.15 -18.01
C THR A 50 -43.74 25.44 -17.27
N LEU A 51 -43.76 25.41 -15.92
CA LEU A 51 -44.99 25.47 -15.11
C LEU A 51 -45.08 26.63 -14.09
N LEU A 52 -44.22 27.64 -14.20
CA LEU A 52 -44.31 28.89 -13.41
C LEU A 52 -44.35 30.18 -14.24
N THR A 53 -44.40 30.07 -15.57
CA THR A 53 -44.31 31.20 -16.52
C THR A 53 -45.60 31.46 -17.32
N ALA A 54 -46.75 30.95 -16.84
CA ALA A 54 -48.05 31.07 -17.50
C ALA A 54 -49.18 31.44 -16.52
N SER A 55 -49.24 32.72 -16.11
CA SER A 55 -50.38 33.29 -15.36
C SER A 55 -50.74 34.72 -15.79
N GLU A 56 -50.72 34.95 -17.10
CA GLU A 56 -51.32 36.13 -17.73
C GLU A 56 -52.21 35.74 -18.91
N LYS A 57 -53.51 35.52 -18.65
CA LYS A 57 -54.67 36.08 -19.40
C LYS A 57 -55.99 35.44 -18.95
N LEU A 58 -57.04 36.27 -18.90
CA LEU A 58 -58.40 35.91 -18.49
C LEU A 58 -59.16 35.21 -19.63
N PRO A 59 -60.27 34.51 -19.30
CA PRO A 59 -61.55 35.12 -19.64
C PRO A 59 -62.54 35.23 -18.46
N LEU A 60 -63.63 35.96 -18.68
CA LEU A 60 -64.64 36.33 -17.67
C LEU A 60 -65.74 35.29 -17.50
N SER A 61 -66.12 34.97 -16.25
CA SER A 61 -67.54 35.00 -15.82
C SER A 61 -67.69 35.00 -14.28
N ASN A 62 -68.68 35.77 -13.81
CA ASN A 62 -69.46 35.72 -12.55
C ASN A 62 -68.87 35.07 -11.25
N GLY A 63 -69.04 35.73 -10.09
CA GLY A 63 -69.18 34.94 -8.83
C GLY A 63 -68.97 35.57 -7.44
N ARG A 64 -68.10 36.57 -7.25
CA ARG A 64 -67.81 37.28 -5.97
C ARG A 64 -67.51 36.44 -4.68
N ARG A 65 -66.21 36.42 -4.30
CA ARG A 65 -65.66 36.49 -2.91
C ARG A 65 -65.88 35.25 -1.98
N PRO A 66 -64.93 34.91 -1.09
CA PRO A 66 -64.57 35.73 0.08
C PRO A 66 -63.07 36.15 0.22
N LEU A 67 -62.83 37.00 1.21
CA LEU A 67 -61.55 37.42 1.81
C LEU A 67 -61.14 36.39 2.90
N SER A 68 -59.91 36.28 3.44
CA SER A 68 -58.60 36.92 3.20
C SER A 68 -57.56 36.27 4.13
N LEU A 69 -56.26 36.26 3.78
CA LEU A 69 -55.16 36.48 4.74
C LEU A 69 -53.81 36.78 4.03
N SER A 70 -52.88 37.37 4.77
CA SER A 70 -51.70 38.10 4.27
C SER A 70 -50.45 37.24 4.05
N THR A 71 -49.69 37.55 3.00
CA THR A 71 -48.22 37.56 3.07
C THR A 71 -47.67 38.73 2.25
N ALA A 72 -46.68 39.47 2.77
CA ALA A 72 -46.17 40.68 2.14
C ALA A 72 -45.13 40.39 1.03
N ALA A 73 -45.12 41.21 -0.03
CA ALA A 73 -44.13 41.15 -1.10
C ALA A 73 -42.95 42.09 -0.81
N ALA A 74 -41.72 41.59 -1.01
CA ALA A 74 -40.49 42.37 -0.85
C ALA A 74 -40.43 43.59 -1.78
N THR A 75 -39.84 44.68 -1.28
CA THR A 75 -39.83 46.01 -1.90
C THR A 75 -38.83 46.12 -3.06
N LEU A 76 -38.99 47.17 -3.88
CA LEU A 76 -38.18 47.38 -5.08
C LEU A 76 -36.66 47.49 -4.81
N PRO A 77 -36.19 48.16 -3.74
CA PRO A 77 -34.76 48.21 -3.40
C PRO A 77 -34.16 46.83 -3.08
N GLU A 78 -34.89 45.96 -2.38
CA GLU A 78 -34.43 44.62 -2.02
C GLU A 78 -34.19 43.75 -3.27
N ARG A 79 -35.02 43.91 -4.30
CA ARG A 79 -34.83 43.26 -5.61
C ARG A 79 -33.58 43.76 -6.35
N GLN A 80 -33.28 45.06 -6.27
CA GLN A 80 -32.07 45.62 -6.88
C GLN A 80 -30.80 45.16 -6.14
N GLN A 81 -30.83 45.12 -4.80
CA GLN A 81 -29.75 44.56 -3.99
C GLN A 81 -29.48 43.08 -4.33
N LEU A 82 -30.54 42.29 -4.51
CA LEU A 82 -30.45 40.88 -4.89
C LEU A 82 -29.88 40.71 -6.32
N GLN A 83 -30.28 41.55 -7.28
CA GLN A 83 -29.71 41.55 -8.63
C GLN A 83 -28.22 41.92 -8.64
N ALA A 84 -27.80 42.92 -7.86
CA ALA A 84 -26.38 43.26 -7.71
C ALA A 84 -25.56 42.09 -7.13
N ASN A 85 -26.10 41.41 -6.11
CA ASN A 85 -25.47 40.22 -5.53
C ASN A 85 -25.35 39.08 -6.56
N ILE A 86 -26.41 38.78 -7.32
CA ILE A 86 -26.41 37.76 -8.38
C ILE A 86 -25.37 38.09 -9.46
N SER A 87 -25.26 39.34 -9.89
CA SER A 87 -24.22 39.79 -10.84
C SER A 87 -22.81 39.60 -10.28
N SER A 88 -22.58 39.86 -8.98
CA SER A 88 -21.29 39.60 -8.33
C SER A 88 -20.93 38.11 -8.23
N ILE A 89 -21.94 37.23 -8.23
CA ILE A 89 -21.77 35.78 -8.18
C ILE A 89 -21.52 35.22 -9.59
N LYS A 90 -22.20 35.76 -10.61
CA LYS A 90 -21.88 35.47 -12.02
C LYS A 90 -20.45 35.86 -12.37
N HIS A 91 -20.04 37.10 -12.09
CA HIS A 91 -18.66 37.53 -12.36
C HIS A 91 -17.60 36.69 -11.63
N ARG A 92 -17.88 36.20 -10.40
CA ARG A 92 -16.98 35.27 -9.70
C ARG A 92 -16.92 33.89 -10.37
N ARG A 93 -18.06 33.35 -10.82
CA ARG A 93 -18.10 32.07 -11.58
C ARG A 93 -17.40 32.18 -12.94
N GLU A 94 -17.53 33.32 -13.61
CA GLU A 94 -16.90 33.59 -14.91
C GLU A 94 -15.38 33.84 -14.75
N ALA A 95 -14.95 34.55 -13.70
CA ALA A 95 -13.52 34.69 -13.35
C ALA A 95 -12.86 33.34 -13.02
N SER A 96 -13.60 32.44 -12.36
CA SER A 96 -13.17 31.05 -12.10
C SER A 96 -12.99 30.20 -13.36
N SER A 97 -13.37 30.69 -14.54
CA SER A 97 -13.27 29.97 -15.82
C SER A 97 -11.97 30.28 -16.62
N LEU A 98 -11.07 31.14 -16.11
CA LEU A 98 -9.98 31.71 -16.92
C LEU A 98 -8.55 31.48 -16.40
N TYR A 99 -8.34 30.83 -15.25
CA TYR A 99 -6.99 30.48 -14.78
C TYR A 99 -6.62 29.02 -15.05
N LYS A 100 -5.72 28.82 -16.02
CA LYS A 100 -5.15 27.52 -16.37
C LYS A 100 -4.12 27.06 -15.34
N ILE A 101 -4.48 26.07 -14.54
CA ILE A 101 -3.56 25.06 -13.99
C ILE A 101 -4.09 23.70 -14.48
N GLY A 102 -3.23 22.72 -14.69
CA GLY A 102 -3.56 21.46 -15.39
C GLY A 102 -4.44 20.51 -14.59
N THR A 103 -5.71 20.84 -14.41
CA THR A 103 -6.71 19.98 -13.78
C THR A 103 -7.24 18.92 -14.74
N ASP A 104 -7.22 17.66 -14.29
CA ASP A 104 -7.99 16.57 -14.88
C ASP A 104 -9.50 16.93 -14.90
N PRO A 105 -10.19 16.88 -16.06
CA PRO A 105 -11.63 17.14 -16.14
C PRO A 105 -12.48 16.24 -15.25
N ASP A 106 -12.10 14.97 -15.09
CA ASP A 106 -12.93 13.96 -14.41
C ASP A 106 -12.81 14.09 -12.89
N LEU A 107 -11.61 14.34 -12.36
CA LEU A 107 -11.41 14.74 -10.96
C LEU A 107 -12.25 15.98 -10.62
N THR A 108 -12.27 16.96 -11.53
CA THR A 108 -13.04 18.19 -11.38
C THR A 108 -14.56 17.95 -11.45
N ALA A 109 -15.01 16.94 -12.19
CA ALA A 109 -16.41 16.51 -12.22
C ALA A 109 -16.81 15.74 -10.95
N MET A 110 -15.97 14.82 -10.48
CA MET A 110 -16.18 14.05 -9.24
C MET A 110 -16.35 14.96 -8.03
N ILE A 111 -15.45 15.93 -7.85
CA ILE A 111 -15.51 16.90 -6.73
C ILE A 111 -16.83 17.68 -6.71
N ARG A 112 -17.45 17.92 -7.88
CA ARG A 112 -18.76 18.60 -8.01
C ARG A 112 -19.95 17.67 -7.76
N ALA A 113 -19.80 16.36 -7.96
CA ALA A 113 -20.85 15.37 -7.73
C ALA A 113 -21.02 15.06 -6.23
N SER A 114 -19.95 15.08 -5.44
CA SER A 114 -19.92 14.70 -4.01
C SER A 114 -20.53 15.72 -3.03
N ASN A 115 -21.60 16.43 -3.42
CA ASN A 115 -22.28 17.41 -2.55
C ASN A 115 -22.98 16.73 -1.37
N GLY A 116 -22.33 16.78 -0.19
CA GLY A 116 -22.81 16.17 1.06
C GLY A 116 -21.75 15.33 1.78
N ILE A 117 -20.64 15.01 1.12
CA ILE A 117 -19.53 14.23 1.69
C ILE A 117 -18.46 15.20 2.25
N GLY A 118 -17.91 14.88 3.42
CA GLY A 118 -16.89 15.70 4.10
C GLY A 118 -15.58 15.79 3.30
N LEU A 119 -14.77 16.84 3.50
CA LEU A 119 -13.54 17.02 2.72
C LEU A 119 -12.58 15.83 2.86
N TYR A 120 -12.41 15.27 4.06
CA TYR A 120 -11.61 14.07 4.27
C TYR A 120 -12.12 12.86 3.48
N ASP A 121 -13.43 12.60 3.46
CA ASP A 121 -13.99 11.45 2.74
C ASP A 121 -14.02 11.67 1.23
N ARG A 122 -14.16 12.92 0.76
CA ARG A 122 -13.94 13.29 -0.65
C ARG A 122 -12.48 13.08 -1.04
N CYS A 123 -11.52 13.50 -0.21
CA CYS A 123 -10.11 13.20 -0.42
C CYS A 123 -9.84 11.70 -0.34
N ARG A 124 -10.49 10.93 0.54
CA ARG A 124 -10.33 9.46 0.65
C ARG A 124 -10.84 8.72 -0.58
N GLU A 125 -12.05 9.05 -1.07
CA GLU A 125 -12.56 8.45 -2.31
C GLU A 125 -11.83 8.99 -3.55
N ALA A 126 -11.36 10.25 -3.53
CA ALA A 126 -10.45 10.75 -4.55
C ALA A 126 -9.07 10.09 -4.48
N PHE A 127 -8.51 9.76 -3.31
CA PHE A 127 -7.23 9.05 -3.17
C PHE A 127 -7.36 7.59 -3.59
N LYS A 128 -8.49 6.93 -3.32
CA LYS A 128 -8.82 5.64 -3.94
C LYS A 128 -8.84 5.78 -5.46
N TRP A 129 -9.60 6.73 -5.99
CA TRP A 129 -9.71 6.97 -7.43
C TRP A 129 -8.35 7.27 -8.06
N LEU A 130 -7.57 8.20 -7.50
CA LEU A 130 -6.19 8.58 -7.86
C LEU A 130 -5.14 7.49 -7.60
N SER A 131 -5.48 6.45 -6.82
CA SER A 131 -4.68 5.23 -6.70
C SER A 131 -4.99 4.25 -7.84
N CYS A 132 -6.22 4.26 -8.36
CA CYS A 132 -6.62 3.54 -9.57
C CYS A 132 -6.28 4.30 -10.87
N THR A 133 -6.20 5.63 -10.84
CA THR A 133 -5.90 6.52 -11.98
C THR A 133 -4.70 7.42 -11.66
N ASN A 134 -3.60 7.27 -12.40
CA ASN A 134 -2.28 7.80 -12.02
C ASN A 134 -2.13 9.34 -12.13
N THR A 135 -2.70 10.12 -11.19
CA THR A 135 -2.72 11.60 -11.26
C THR A 135 -2.16 12.30 -10.01
N ILE A 136 -1.00 11.84 -9.50
CA ILE A 136 -0.04 12.70 -8.76
C ILE A 136 1.32 12.62 -9.47
N GLY A 137 1.43 13.35 -10.58
CA GLY A 137 2.63 13.41 -11.42
C GLY A 137 2.28 13.54 -12.91
N ILE A 138 2.27 14.78 -13.43
CA ILE A 138 1.91 15.04 -14.84
C ILE A 138 2.99 14.50 -15.78
N SER A 139 2.72 13.39 -16.46
CA SER A 139 3.40 13.01 -17.70
C SER A 139 2.46 12.25 -18.64
N ASN A 140 2.49 12.56 -19.93
CA ASN A 140 1.51 12.08 -20.92
C ASN A 140 1.84 10.66 -21.41
N ASN A 141 1.87 9.67 -20.51
CA ASN A 141 2.22 8.28 -20.80
C ASN A 141 1.46 7.32 -19.85
N THR A 142 0.12 7.39 -19.89
CA THR A 142 -0.79 6.74 -18.93
C THR A 142 -0.64 5.22 -18.81
N GLU A 143 -0.15 4.55 -19.85
CA GLU A 143 0.12 3.10 -19.86
C GLU A 143 1.41 2.71 -19.12
N LYS A 144 2.34 3.65 -18.87
CA LYS A 144 3.69 3.34 -18.31
C LYS A 144 3.84 3.58 -16.81
N VAL A 145 2.86 4.18 -16.13
CA VAL A 145 3.03 4.63 -14.72
C VAL A 145 2.72 3.52 -13.70
N ASN A 146 2.11 2.40 -14.12
CA ASN A 146 1.80 1.27 -13.23
C ASN A 146 2.93 0.25 -13.05
N HIS A 147 3.89 0.17 -13.97
CA HIS A 147 4.97 -0.82 -13.93
C HIS A 147 6.26 -0.20 -13.41
N VAL A 148 6.90 -0.86 -12.44
CA VAL A 148 8.22 -0.47 -11.89
C VAL A 148 9.15 -1.65 -12.04
N ASP A 149 10.27 -1.50 -12.76
CA ASP A 149 11.22 -2.61 -12.88
C ASP A 149 11.84 -2.99 -11.52
N TYR A 150 12.26 -4.25 -11.40
CA TYR A 150 12.85 -4.79 -10.18
C TYR A 150 13.96 -3.91 -9.59
N ASN A 151 14.80 -3.22 -10.37
CA ASN A 151 15.90 -2.42 -9.83
C ASN A 151 15.41 -1.13 -9.16
N GLU A 152 14.42 -0.44 -9.75
CA GLU A 152 13.78 0.70 -9.09
C GLU A 152 13.02 0.23 -7.84
N ALA A 153 12.25 -0.86 -7.92
CA ALA A 153 11.55 -1.43 -6.77
C ALA A 153 12.52 -1.84 -5.64
N LYS A 154 13.67 -2.44 -5.98
CA LYS A 154 14.74 -2.85 -5.06
C LYS A 154 15.49 -1.66 -4.48
N SER A 155 15.62 -0.56 -5.22
CA SER A 155 16.26 0.66 -4.72
C SER A 155 15.50 1.31 -3.56
N TRP A 156 14.20 1.02 -3.41
CA TRP A 156 13.39 1.49 -2.29
C TRP A 156 13.88 1.00 -0.92
N GLN A 157 14.57 -0.15 -0.85
CA GLN A 157 15.21 -0.65 0.39
C GLN A 157 16.24 0.34 0.97
N GLN A 158 16.82 1.17 0.11
CA GLN A 158 17.94 2.06 0.43
C GLN A 158 17.49 3.45 0.87
N SER A 159 16.23 3.83 0.62
CA SER A 159 15.73 5.17 0.94
C SER A 159 14.20 5.24 0.99
N PHE A 160 13.68 5.53 2.19
CA PHE A 160 12.27 5.85 2.39
C PHE A 160 11.82 7.04 1.52
N SER A 161 12.66 8.06 1.38
CA SER A 161 12.39 9.20 0.48
C SER A 161 12.21 8.77 -0.98
N ARG A 162 13.02 7.86 -1.51
CA ARG A 162 12.86 7.37 -2.89
C ARG A 162 11.54 6.61 -3.06
N MET A 163 11.25 5.69 -2.15
CA MET A 163 10.02 4.91 -2.13
C MET A 163 8.76 5.81 -2.03
N LEU A 164 8.79 6.80 -1.13
CA LEU A 164 7.67 7.69 -0.85
C LEU A 164 7.42 8.70 -1.99
N ASN A 165 8.46 9.14 -2.70
CA ASN A 165 8.29 9.99 -3.88
C ASN A 165 7.80 9.19 -5.11
N ASN A 166 8.19 7.92 -5.25
CA ASN A 166 7.69 7.04 -6.31
C ASN A 166 6.17 6.76 -6.10
N PRO A 167 5.28 7.04 -7.09
CA PRO A 167 3.84 6.83 -6.92
C PRO A 167 3.44 5.38 -6.61
N VAL A 168 4.11 4.40 -7.21
CA VAL A 168 3.85 2.96 -6.98
C VAL A 168 4.43 2.52 -5.63
N GLY A 169 5.63 2.98 -5.28
CA GLY A 169 6.23 2.72 -3.96
C GLY A 169 5.39 3.27 -2.81
N ARG A 170 4.85 4.48 -2.97
CA ARG A 170 3.90 5.09 -2.03
C ARG A 170 2.56 4.35 -1.99
N ARG A 171 2.05 3.84 -3.12
CA ARG A 171 0.84 3.01 -3.18
C ARG A 171 1.03 1.71 -2.38
N GLN A 172 2.11 0.96 -2.65
CA GLN A 172 2.42 -0.29 -1.95
C GLN A 172 2.65 -0.08 -0.44
N PHE A 173 3.30 1.01 -0.05
CA PHE A 173 3.49 1.34 1.37
C PHE A 173 2.18 1.74 2.06
N ARG A 174 1.24 2.40 1.36
CA ARG A 174 -0.10 2.69 1.88
C ARG A 174 -0.91 1.39 2.08
N GLU A 175 -0.94 0.51 1.09
CA GLU A 175 -1.64 -0.79 1.16
C GLU A 175 -1.15 -1.63 2.35
N TYR A 176 0.16 -1.61 2.62
CA TYR A 176 0.75 -2.22 3.81
C TYR A 176 0.37 -1.54 5.14
N LEU A 177 0.28 -0.20 5.18
CA LEU A 177 -0.17 0.50 6.38
C LEU A 177 -1.67 0.31 6.65
N GLU A 178 -2.50 0.18 5.61
CA GLU A 178 -3.93 -0.12 5.73
C GLU A 178 -4.17 -1.54 6.29
N SER A 179 -3.34 -2.53 5.91
CA SER A 179 -3.43 -3.89 6.46
C SER A 179 -2.94 -4.01 7.91
N GLU A 180 -2.07 -3.11 8.36
CA GLU A 180 -1.66 -2.98 9.77
C GLU A 180 -2.53 -2.02 10.61
N HIS A 181 -3.51 -1.33 10.00
CA HIS A 181 -4.32 -0.27 10.62
C HIS A 181 -3.48 0.89 11.21
N ALA A 182 -2.50 1.35 10.43
CA ALA A 182 -1.58 2.45 10.76
C ALA A 182 -1.55 3.53 9.65
N GLU A 183 -2.60 3.60 8.82
CA GLU A 183 -2.66 4.41 7.61
C GLU A 183 -2.81 5.92 7.85
N GLU A 184 -3.08 6.35 9.09
CA GLU A 184 -3.20 7.77 9.43
C GLU A 184 -1.92 8.56 9.18
N ASN A 185 -0.76 7.92 9.32
CA ASN A 185 0.54 8.55 9.13
C ASN A 185 0.82 8.90 7.66
N ILE A 186 0.49 7.99 6.73
CA ILE A 186 0.65 8.23 5.30
C ILE A 186 -0.42 9.17 4.77
N PHE A 187 -1.68 9.00 5.19
CA PHE A 187 -2.76 9.93 4.80
C PHE A 187 -2.52 11.35 5.28
N PHE A 188 -2.02 11.55 6.51
CA PHE A 188 -1.60 12.88 6.96
C PHE A 188 -0.50 13.43 6.05
N TRP A 189 0.56 12.64 5.79
CA TRP A 189 1.69 13.11 4.97
C TRP A 189 1.27 13.50 3.54
N GLU A 190 0.42 12.71 2.88
CA GLU A 190 -0.09 12.98 1.53
C GLU A 190 -1.01 14.21 1.50
N LEU A 191 -1.89 14.37 2.50
CA LEU A 191 -2.76 15.54 2.61
C LEU A 191 -1.97 16.84 2.82
N ILE A 192 -0.78 16.82 3.45
CA ILE A 192 0.07 18.00 3.55
C ILE A 192 0.69 18.37 2.19
N GLU A 193 1.04 17.40 1.34
CA GLU A 193 1.56 17.70 -0.01
C GLU A 193 0.48 18.30 -0.93
N GLU A 194 -0.78 17.82 -0.85
CA GLU A 194 -1.91 18.45 -1.53
C GLU A 194 -2.18 19.87 -1.01
N TYR A 195 -2.28 20.01 0.32
CA TYR A 195 -2.50 21.27 1.02
C TYR A 195 -1.50 22.36 0.60
N ARG A 196 -0.22 22.00 0.44
CA ARG A 196 0.84 22.93 0.03
C ARG A 196 0.63 23.49 -1.39
N GLN A 197 -0.13 22.82 -2.26
CA GLN A 197 -0.44 23.31 -3.61
C GLN A 197 -1.56 24.37 -3.63
N LEU A 198 -2.47 24.38 -2.64
CA LEU A 198 -3.66 25.23 -2.64
C LEU A 198 -3.32 26.72 -2.78
N THR A 199 -3.90 27.37 -3.80
CA THR A 199 -3.68 28.78 -4.13
C THR A 199 -4.77 29.70 -3.57
N ASN A 200 -5.97 29.18 -3.32
CA ASN A 200 -7.07 29.91 -2.71
C ASN A 200 -6.93 29.92 -1.18
N SER A 201 -7.04 31.09 -0.56
CA SER A 201 -6.90 31.25 0.89
C SER A 201 -8.07 30.65 1.68
N ASP A 202 -9.27 30.58 1.08
CA ASP A 202 -10.45 30.03 1.75
C ASP A 202 -10.39 28.49 1.77
N GLU A 203 -10.05 27.88 0.63
CA GLU A 203 -9.81 26.42 0.51
C GLU A 203 -8.65 25.96 1.41
N LEU A 204 -7.57 26.75 1.49
CA LEU A 204 -6.45 26.49 2.40
C LEU A 204 -6.89 26.55 3.86
N TYR A 205 -7.72 27.53 4.24
CA TYR A 205 -8.25 27.60 5.60
C TYR A 205 -9.12 26.37 5.93
N ASP A 206 -10.08 26.04 5.07
CA ASP A 206 -11.01 24.91 5.28
C ASP A 206 -10.27 23.56 5.34
N MET A 207 -9.29 23.33 4.45
CA MET A 207 -8.48 22.12 4.46
C MET A 207 -7.62 22.03 5.73
N ALA A 208 -7.04 23.14 6.20
CA ALA A 208 -6.31 23.15 7.47
C ALA A 208 -7.20 22.76 8.67
N GLN A 209 -8.45 23.26 8.72
CA GLN A 209 -9.37 22.91 9.80
C GLN A 209 -9.72 21.41 9.80
N GLU A 210 -9.98 20.82 8.63
CA GLU A 210 -10.27 19.38 8.55
C GLU A 210 -9.04 18.50 8.83
N ILE A 211 -7.84 18.89 8.37
CA ILE A 211 -6.57 18.23 8.75
C ILE A 211 -6.39 18.24 10.27
N TYR A 212 -6.55 19.41 10.91
CA TYR A 212 -6.41 19.55 12.36
C TYR A 212 -7.44 18.71 13.12
N LYS A 213 -8.72 18.81 12.72
CA LYS A 213 -9.84 18.06 13.29
C LYS A 213 -9.66 16.55 13.16
N ARG A 214 -9.05 16.06 12.08
CA ARG A 214 -8.88 14.63 11.79
C ARG A 214 -7.61 14.02 12.38
N PHE A 215 -6.49 14.75 12.42
CA PHE A 215 -5.19 14.20 12.80
C PHE A 215 -4.58 14.82 14.06
N LEU A 216 -4.99 16.02 14.50
CA LEU A 216 -4.38 16.74 15.63
C LEU A 216 -5.30 16.86 16.86
N ASN A 217 -6.58 16.54 16.71
CA ASN A 217 -7.57 16.50 17.79
C ASN A 217 -7.44 15.22 18.63
N THR A 218 -7.28 15.36 19.95
CA THR A 218 -7.15 14.27 20.94
C THR A 218 -8.35 13.34 21.07
N ASN A 219 -9.42 13.61 20.33
CA ASN A 219 -10.64 12.80 20.30
C ASN A 219 -10.85 12.13 18.92
N SER A 220 -9.87 12.19 18.01
CA SER A 220 -9.94 11.54 16.70
C SER A 220 -9.41 10.11 16.74
N THR A 221 -10.06 9.22 16.00
CA THR A 221 -9.62 7.83 15.79
C THR A 221 -8.39 7.68 14.88
N SER A 222 -7.84 8.79 14.38
CA SER A 222 -6.64 8.82 13.52
C SER A 222 -5.73 9.98 13.92
N GLU A 223 -5.60 10.20 15.22
CA GLU A 223 -4.66 11.17 15.80
C GLU A 223 -3.20 10.76 15.54
N ILE A 224 -2.39 11.64 14.95
CA ILE A 224 -0.97 11.37 14.71
C ILE A 224 -0.11 11.63 15.95
N ASN A 225 0.91 10.79 16.12
CA ASN A 225 1.89 10.90 17.19
C ASN A 225 2.94 11.97 16.88
N ILE A 226 2.68 13.20 17.36
CA ILE A 226 3.60 14.35 17.31
C ILE A 226 3.87 14.88 18.72
N ASP A 227 5.01 15.54 18.92
CA ASP A 227 5.39 16.05 20.23
C ASP A 227 4.54 17.28 20.69
N ILE A 228 4.51 17.49 22.00
CA ILE A 228 3.71 18.53 22.66
C ILE A 228 4.12 19.96 22.24
N LYS A 229 5.38 20.21 21.86
CA LYS A 229 5.84 21.52 21.37
C LYS A 229 5.31 21.78 19.96
N CYS A 230 5.42 20.79 19.07
CA CYS A 230 4.83 20.84 17.73
C CYS A 230 3.33 21.10 17.80
N ARG A 231 2.61 20.32 18.62
CA ARG A 231 1.17 20.50 18.85
C ARG A 231 0.82 21.89 19.41
N ASN A 232 1.58 22.40 20.39
CA ASN A 232 1.35 23.73 20.95
C ASN A 232 1.66 24.88 19.98
N ALA A 233 2.52 24.67 18.98
CA ALA A 233 2.73 25.63 17.88
C ALA A 233 1.53 25.62 16.91
N LEU A 234 1.12 24.43 16.44
CA LEU A 234 -0.06 24.24 15.58
C LEU A 234 -1.32 24.88 16.17
N ASN A 235 -1.58 24.68 17.47
CA ASN A 235 -2.71 25.28 18.18
C ASN A 235 -2.74 26.83 18.14
N GLN A 236 -1.60 27.47 17.85
CA GLN A 236 -1.49 28.93 17.68
C GLN A 236 -1.59 29.33 16.21
N GLU A 237 -0.92 28.59 15.32
CA GLU A 237 -0.91 28.85 13.87
C GLU A 237 -2.27 28.61 13.20
N MET A 238 -3.06 27.65 13.68
CA MET A 238 -4.41 27.33 13.18
C MET A 238 -5.42 28.50 13.25
N LYS A 239 -5.07 29.61 13.91
CA LYS A 239 -5.82 30.88 13.87
C LYS A 239 -5.70 31.59 12.52
N ARG A 240 -4.58 31.41 11.82
CA ARG A 240 -4.23 31.98 10.51
C ARG A 240 -3.30 31.01 9.76
N PRO A 241 -3.80 29.83 9.35
CA PRO A 241 -2.97 28.80 8.73
C PRO A 241 -2.29 29.28 7.44
N THR A 242 -1.13 28.71 7.16
CA THR A 242 -0.32 28.98 5.95
C THR A 242 0.10 27.66 5.30
N ARG A 243 0.58 27.70 4.05
CA ARG A 243 1.09 26.51 3.33
C ARG A 243 2.18 25.72 4.08
N ASN A 244 2.84 26.34 5.06
CA ASN A 244 3.94 25.78 5.84
C ASN A 244 3.52 25.33 7.24
N THR A 245 2.28 25.58 7.68
CA THR A 245 1.83 25.36 9.07
C THR A 245 1.95 23.92 9.55
N PHE A 246 1.91 22.94 8.65
CA PHE A 246 2.08 21.53 8.99
C PHE A 246 3.50 20.98 8.75
N ASP A 247 4.47 21.78 8.28
CA ASP A 247 5.80 21.31 7.87
C ASP A 247 6.54 20.55 9.00
N GLU A 248 6.52 21.08 10.23
CA GLU A 248 7.18 20.42 11.37
C GLU A 248 6.48 19.12 11.78
N ALA A 249 5.13 19.07 11.74
CA ALA A 249 4.39 17.84 12.00
C ALA A 249 4.63 16.79 10.91
N GLN A 250 4.59 17.19 9.65
CA GLN A 250 4.90 16.33 8.50
C GLN A 250 6.32 15.75 8.62
N ARG A 251 7.29 16.58 9.05
CA ARG A 251 8.67 16.18 9.33
C ARG A 251 8.81 15.27 10.57
N GLN A 252 7.86 15.27 11.51
CA GLN A 252 7.83 14.30 12.61
C GLN A 252 7.21 12.97 12.17
N VAL A 253 6.05 13.00 11.50
CA VAL A 253 5.35 11.79 10.98
C VAL A 253 6.20 11.07 9.92
N TYR A 254 6.86 11.80 9.02
CA TYR A 254 7.82 11.21 8.07
C TYR A 254 8.90 10.39 8.80
N LYS A 255 9.50 10.93 9.86
CA LYS A 255 10.54 10.23 10.64
C LYS A 255 10.01 9.10 11.51
N LEU A 256 8.73 9.15 11.89
CA LEU A 256 8.05 8.05 12.58
C LEU A 256 7.91 6.85 11.62
N MET A 257 7.35 7.09 10.42
CA MET A 257 7.23 6.09 9.36
C MET A 257 8.60 5.54 8.94
N GLU A 258 9.58 6.41 8.68
CA GLU A 258 10.95 6.06 8.26
C GLU A 258 11.67 5.13 9.25
N ARG A 259 11.45 5.33 10.56
CA ARG A 259 12.14 4.57 11.62
C ARG A 259 11.43 3.27 11.99
N ASP A 260 10.11 3.21 11.85
CA ASP A 260 9.31 2.05 12.21
C ASP A 260 8.70 1.37 10.97
N SER A 261 7.51 1.80 10.52
CA SER A 261 6.70 1.09 9.54
C SER A 261 7.38 0.85 8.20
N TYR A 262 8.19 1.80 7.70
CA TYR A 262 9.01 1.58 6.49
C TYR A 262 10.02 0.43 6.69
N THR A 263 10.64 0.35 7.86
CA THR A 263 11.61 -0.71 8.15
C THR A 263 10.94 -2.08 8.35
N ARG A 264 9.64 -2.10 8.66
CA ARG A 264 8.82 -3.31 8.71
C ARG A 264 8.32 -3.68 7.31
N PHE A 265 7.82 -2.72 6.52
CA PHE A 265 7.47 -2.87 5.10
C PHE A 265 8.62 -3.46 4.26
N ILE A 266 9.84 -2.90 4.35
CA ILE A 266 10.99 -3.40 3.58
C ILE A 266 11.40 -4.84 3.96
N ARG A 267 10.94 -5.35 5.11
CA ARG A 267 11.15 -6.73 5.57
C ARG A 267 9.91 -7.62 5.44
N SER A 268 8.79 -7.09 4.97
CA SER A 268 7.49 -7.77 4.93
C SER A 268 7.47 -8.92 3.92
N ASN A 269 6.34 -9.62 3.83
CA ASN A 269 6.14 -10.59 2.76
C ASN A 269 5.57 -9.90 1.51
N GLU A 270 4.72 -8.91 1.72
CA GLU A 270 4.01 -8.09 0.75
C GLU A 270 5.01 -7.43 -0.21
N TYR A 271 6.03 -6.76 0.31
CA TYR A 271 7.07 -6.11 -0.49
C TYR A 271 8.03 -7.10 -1.15
N PHE A 272 8.26 -8.28 -0.55
CA PHE A 272 9.04 -9.34 -1.18
C PHE A 272 8.29 -9.95 -2.38
N MET A 273 7.00 -10.23 -2.23
CA MET A 273 6.14 -10.66 -3.33
C MET A 273 6.04 -9.58 -4.41
N PHE A 274 6.03 -8.29 -4.05
CA PHE A 274 6.13 -7.20 -5.02
C PHE A 274 7.46 -7.22 -5.79
N LEU A 275 8.61 -7.39 -5.13
CA LEU A 275 9.90 -7.52 -5.80
C LEU A 275 9.95 -8.74 -6.73
N ILE A 276 9.46 -9.89 -6.25
CA ILE A 276 9.34 -11.13 -7.03
C ILE A 276 8.50 -10.91 -8.30
N ASN A 277 7.31 -10.32 -8.18
CA ASN A 277 6.39 -10.10 -9.31
C ASN A 277 6.94 -9.11 -10.37
N ASN A 278 8.00 -8.36 -10.07
CA ASN A 278 8.67 -7.46 -11.02
C ASN A 278 10.00 -8.03 -11.56
N LEU A 279 10.33 -9.29 -11.25
CA LEU A 279 11.41 -10.05 -11.91
C LEU A 279 10.92 -10.66 -13.24
N SER A 280 11.88 -11.02 -14.10
CA SER A 280 11.53 -11.72 -15.33
C SER A 280 11.12 -13.17 -15.06
N ARG A 281 10.14 -13.68 -15.83
CA ARG A 281 9.76 -15.10 -15.82
C ARG A 281 10.99 -16.01 -16.01
N GLU A 282 11.91 -15.64 -16.90
CA GLU A 282 13.15 -16.39 -17.16
C GLU A 282 14.03 -16.49 -15.91
N THR A 283 14.16 -15.42 -15.13
CA THR A 283 14.89 -15.40 -13.86
C THR A 283 14.31 -16.42 -12.87
N VAL A 284 13.00 -16.36 -12.64
CA VAL A 284 12.28 -17.22 -11.68
C VAL A 284 12.22 -18.68 -12.16
N GLU A 285 12.10 -18.91 -13.47
CA GLU A 285 12.22 -20.24 -14.05
C GLU A 285 13.62 -20.84 -13.93
N ASN A 286 14.68 -20.02 -14.10
CA ASN A 286 16.05 -20.52 -14.02
C ASN A 286 16.43 -20.93 -12.60
N TRP A 287 15.85 -20.30 -11.57
CA TRP A 287 16.04 -20.73 -10.17
C TRP A 287 15.56 -22.18 -9.91
N GLY A 288 14.66 -22.73 -10.72
CA GLY A 288 14.28 -24.15 -10.64
C GLY A 288 15.25 -25.12 -11.32
N LYS A 289 16.26 -24.58 -12.03
CA LYS A 289 17.15 -25.32 -12.95
C LYS A 289 18.62 -25.16 -12.52
N ASP A 290 18.97 -24.02 -11.93
CA ASP A 290 20.33 -23.56 -11.61
C ASP A 290 20.38 -23.00 -10.18
N PHE A 291 21.11 -23.69 -9.30
CA PHE A 291 21.26 -23.34 -7.89
C PHE A 291 22.15 -22.11 -7.70
N GLU A 292 23.22 -21.99 -8.47
CA GLU A 292 24.11 -20.83 -8.49
C GLU A 292 23.36 -19.57 -8.91
N ALA A 293 22.51 -19.65 -9.94
CA ALA A 293 21.67 -18.53 -10.35
C ALA A 293 20.71 -18.10 -9.24
N MET A 294 20.04 -19.05 -8.56
CA MET A 294 19.17 -18.74 -7.43
C MET A 294 19.92 -18.11 -6.24
N MET A 295 21.05 -18.70 -5.84
CA MET A 295 21.82 -18.24 -4.69
C MET A 295 22.63 -16.97 -4.97
N SER A 296 22.82 -16.57 -6.23
CA SER A 296 23.39 -15.26 -6.59
C SER A 296 22.40 -14.10 -6.41
N HIS A 297 21.10 -14.36 -6.27
CA HIS A 297 20.04 -13.36 -6.12
C HIS A 297 19.49 -13.34 -4.69
N GLU A 298 19.36 -12.16 -4.06
CA GLU A 298 18.91 -12.07 -2.65
C GLU A 298 17.50 -12.63 -2.44
N GLU A 299 16.60 -12.38 -3.37
CA GLU A 299 15.22 -12.86 -3.40
C GLU A 299 15.16 -14.39 -3.61
N GLY A 300 16.08 -14.95 -4.42
CA GLY A 300 16.24 -16.40 -4.58
C GLY A 300 16.77 -17.06 -3.30
N GLN A 301 17.77 -16.46 -2.64
CA GLN A 301 18.24 -16.87 -1.31
C GLN A 301 17.11 -16.83 -0.28
N ARG A 302 16.26 -15.77 -0.29
CA ARG A 302 15.11 -15.64 0.63
C ARG A 302 14.07 -16.73 0.37
N LEU A 303 13.65 -16.93 -0.88
CA LEU A 303 12.68 -17.96 -1.27
C LEU A 303 13.14 -19.37 -0.87
N PHE A 304 14.42 -19.69 -1.16
CA PHE A 304 15.00 -20.96 -0.78
C PHE A 304 15.08 -21.13 0.74
N ARG A 305 15.45 -20.07 1.48
CA ARG A 305 15.45 -20.10 2.94
C ARG A 305 14.05 -20.31 3.52
N GLU A 306 13.03 -19.66 2.97
CA GLU A 306 11.63 -19.82 3.41
C GLU A 306 11.16 -21.27 3.24
N TYR A 307 11.51 -21.94 2.13
CA TYR A 307 11.33 -23.38 1.99
C TYR A 307 12.10 -24.17 3.06
N LEU A 308 13.38 -23.88 3.29
CA LEU A 308 14.18 -24.62 4.29
C LEU A 308 13.74 -24.40 5.74
N VAL A 309 13.00 -23.34 6.06
CA VAL A 309 12.33 -23.20 7.37
C VAL A 309 11.28 -24.30 7.54
N THR A 310 10.57 -24.68 6.48
CA THR A 310 9.58 -25.78 6.52
C THR A 310 10.24 -27.16 6.66
N GLU A 311 11.38 -27.37 6.00
CA GLU A 311 12.20 -28.59 6.08
C GLU A 311 13.06 -28.65 7.36
N ARG A 312 13.15 -27.55 8.14
CA ARG A 312 14.02 -27.37 9.31
C ARG A 312 15.52 -27.52 8.99
N ALA A 313 15.96 -26.91 7.89
CA ALA A 313 17.34 -26.89 7.42
C ALA A 313 17.86 -25.47 7.09
N ASP A 314 17.19 -24.42 7.61
CA ASP A 314 17.49 -23.01 7.27
C ASP A 314 18.77 -22.46 7.92
N GLU A 315 19.37 -23.18 8.88
CA GLU A 315 20.70 -22.93 9.42
C GLU A 315 21.79 -22.95 8.34
N ASN A 316 21.63 -23.75 7.28
CA ASN A 316 22.61 -23.84 6.20
C ASN A 316 22.70 -22.53 5.39
N VAL A 317 21.56 -21.94 5.01
CA VAL A 317 21.53 -20.64 4.30
C VAL A 317 21.93 -19.49 5.22
N LYS A 318 21.51 -19.51 6.50
CA LYS A 318 21.94 -18.53 7.51
C LYS A 318 23.47 -18.52 7.65
N PHE A 319 24.06 -19.70 7.87
CA PHE A 319 25.51 -19.85 8.00
C PHE A 319 26.25 -19.37 6.74
N TRP A 320 25.82 -19.83 5.56
CA TRP A 320 26.44 -19.43 4.29
C TRP A 320 26.39 -17.92 4.07
N SER A 321 25.25 -17.27 4.33
CA SER A 321 25.11 -15.81 4.22
C SER A 321 26.00 -15.06 5.22
N MET A 322 26.07 -15.53 6.47
CA MET A 322 26.95 -14.93 7.50
C MET A 322 28.44 -15.13 7.19
N ALA A 323 28.83 -16.28 6.63
CA ALA A 323 30.19 -16.55 6.17
C ALA A 323 30.59 -15.64 5.00
N LYS A 324 29.69 -15.45 4.02
CA LYS A 324 29.86 -14.47 2.92
C LYS A 324 30.07 -13.05 3.44
N GLN A 325 29.20 -12.60 4.36
CA GLN A 325 29.29 -11.26 4.97
C GLN A 325 30.60 -11.10 5.74
N TYR A 326 30.97 -12.08 6.56
CA TYR A 326 32.21 -12.11 7.35
C TYR A 326 33.47 -11.87 6.49
N ALA A 327 33.54 -12.50 5.31
CA ALA A 327 34.67 -12.37 4.40
C ALA A 327 34.85 -10.93 3.87
N GLN A 328 33.78 -10.11 3.84
CA GLN A 328 33.81 -8.72 3.39
C GLN A 328 34.13 -7.71 4.51
N ILE A 329 34.15 -8.12 5.78
CA ILE A 329 34.41 -7.18 6.89
C ILE A 329 35.90 -6.87 6.96
N GLU A 330 36.29 -5.62 6.68
CA GLU A 330 37.68 -5.15 6.84
C GLU A 330 38.08 -4.97 8.31
N ASP A 331 37.20 -4.36 9.13
CA ASP A 331 37.49 -4.08 10.54
C ASP A 331 37.67 -5.36 11.36
N PHE A 332 38.84 -5.52 11.98
CA PHE A 332 39.20 -6.70 12.74
C PHE A 332 38.27 -6.94 13.95
N LYS A 333 37.80 -5.89 14.62
CA LYS A 333 36.98 -6.01 15.83
C LYS A 333 35.57 -6.51 15.49
N GLN A 334 34.95 -5.94 14.46
CA GLN A 334 33.68 -6.40 13.90
C GLN A 334 33.80 -7.82 13.34
N ARG A 335 34.87 -8.11 12.59
CA ARG A 335 35.10 -9.44 12.02
C ARG A 335 35.30 -10.49 13.12
N LYS A 336 36.10 -10.23 14.16
CA LYS A 336 36.25 -11.16 15.31
C LYS A 336 34.95 -11.35 16.10
N ALA A 337 34.13 -10.31 16.25
CA ALA A 337 32.80 -10.44 16.86
C ALA A 337 31.91 -11.40 16.05
N LEU A 338 31.81 -11.20 14.74
CA LEU A 338 31.02 -12.07 13.86
C LEU A 338 31.59 -13.49 13.75
N ALA A 339 32.91 -13.68 13.74
CA ALA A 339 33.52 -15.02 13.84
C ALA A 339 33.09 -15.76 15.11
N THR A 340 33.06 -15.06 16.24
CA THR A 340 32.64 -15.61 17.53
C THR A 340 31.15 -15.97 17.53
N GLU A 341 30.32 -15.15 16.88
CA GLU A 341 28.88 -15.38 16.71
C GLU A 341 28.58 -16.57 15.79
N ILE A 342 29.20 -16.63 14.60
CA ILE A 342 29.09 -17.75 13.66
C ILE A 342 29.53 -19.05 14.33
N TYR A 343 30.70 -19.04 15.00
CA TYR A 343 31.21 -20.22 15.68
C TYR A 343 30.23 -20.76 16.74
N ARG A 344 29.74 -19.87 17.63
CA ARG A 344 28.80 -20.25 18.71
C ARG A 344 27.43 -20.70 18.21
N THR A 345 26.98 -20.16 17.07
CA THR A 345 25.63 -20.41 16.54
C THR A 345 25.56 -21.68 15.70
N PHE A 346 26.63 -22.02 14.97
CA PHE A 346 26.60 -23.08 13.95
C PHE A 346 27.64 -24.20 14.14
N ILE A 347 28.77 -23.97 14.83
CA ILE A 347 29.96 -24.85 14.74
C ILE A 347 30.41 -25.44 16.09
N SER A 348 30.17 -24.71 17.18
CA SER A 348 30.42 -25.16 18.56
C SER A 348 29.70 -26.47 18.88
N PRO A 349 30.27 -27.38 19.69
CA PRO A 349 29.58 -28.61 20.13
C PRO A 349 28.26 -28.35 20.88
N ASP A 350 28.11 -27.17 21.49
CA ASP A 350 26.88 -26.72 22.16
C ASP A 350 25.95 -25.89 21.26
N ALA A 351 26.17 -25.85 19.95
CA ALA A 351 25.39 -25.05 19.00
C ALA A 351 23.96 -25.58 18.86
N LYS A 352 22.97 -24.72 19.12
CA LYS A 352 21.53 -25.07 18.98
C LYS A 352 21.06 -25.22 17.53
N THR A 353 21.85 -24.74 16.58
CA THR A 353 21.60 -24.74 15.13
C THR A 353 22.87 -25.20 14.41
N GLU A 354 23.40 -26.34 14.84
CA GLU A 354 24.64 -26.91 14.32
C GLU A 354 24.54 -27.26 12.82
N ILE A 355 25.51 -26.80 12.02
CA ILE A 355 25.60 -27.17 10.60
C ILE A 355 26.30 -28.52 10.42
N SER A 356 25.86 -29.28 9.42
CA SER A 356 26.49 -30.54 9.04
C SER A 356 27.75 -30.27 8.18
N ILE A 357 28.91 -30.14 8.85
CA ILE A 357 30.23 -30.03 8.23
C ILE A 357 31.17 -31.16 8.68
N ASP A 358 32.15 -31.47 7.83
CA ASP A 358 33.20 -32.44 8.13
C ASP A 358 34.00 -32.10 9.40
N GLY A 359 34.44 -33.14 10.12
CA GLY A 359 35.14 -33.02 11.39
C GLY A 359 36.48 -32.28 11.30
N SER A 360 37.19 -32.37 10.17
CA SER A 360 38.45 -31.63 9.96
C SER A 360 38.20 -30.13 9.79
N ILE A 361 37.18 -29.75 9.01
CA ILE A 361 36.76 -28.36 8.83
C ILE A 361 36.31 -27.76 10.17
N ARG A 362 35.54 -28.52 10.95
CA ARG A 362 35.11 -28.12 12.29
C ARG A 362 36.30 -27.88 13.22
N ALA A 363 37.24 -28.82 13.29
CA ALA A 363 38.43 -28.70 14.13
C ALA A 363 39.32 -27.50 13.76
N GLU A 364 39.52 -27.26 12.46
CA GLU A 364 40.27 -26.12 11.93
C GLU A 364 39.65 -24.78 12.35
N ILE A 365 38.32 -24.66 12.26
CA ILE A 365 37.61 -23.44 12.68
C ILE A 365 37.65 -23.30 14.21
N SER A 366 37.38 -24.37 14.97
CA SER A 366 37.42 -24.36 16.45
C SER A 366 38.77 -23.92 17.01
N HIS A 367 39.88 -24.20 16.31
CA HIS A 367 41.22 -23.77 16.72
C HIS A 367 41.52 -22.31 16.34
N ASN A 368 41.01 -21.84 15.19
CA ASN A 368 41.45 -20.57 14.59
C ASN A 368 40.42 -19.42 14.67
N TYR A 369 39.18 -19.66 15.11
CA TYR A 369 38.12 -18.63 15.04
C TYR A 369 38.46 -17.31 15.77
N GLU A 370 39.25 -17.39 16.84
CA GLU A 370 39.74 -16.23 17.59
C GLU A 370 40.73 -15.35 16.84
N GLN A 371 41.38 -15.86 15.79
CA GLN A 371 42.34 -15.13 14.96
C GLN A 371 41.64 -14.28 13.88
N ALA A 372 40.39 -14.63 13.55
CA ALA A 372 39.53 -13.89 12.62
C ALA A 372 40.17 -13.58 11.26
N GLU A 373 40.83 -14.57 10.64
CA GLU A 373 41.32 -14.50 9.26
C GLU A 373 40.15 -14.49 8.27
N LYS A 374 40.24 -13.76 7.14
CA LYS A 374 39.10 -13.57 6.21
C LYS A 374 38.60 -14.89 5.58
N ASN A 375 39.51 -15.84 5.38
CA ASN A 375 39.27 -17.17 4.80
C ASN A 375 38.82 -18.23 5.84
N LEU A 376 38.69 -17.89 7.13
CA LEU A 376 38.35 -18.81 8.23
C LEU A 376 37.19 -19.76 7.90
N PHE A 377 36.11 -19.25 7.29
CA PHE A 377 34.92 -20.04 6.96
C PHE A 377 34.89 -20.55 5.51
N GLU A 378 35.88 -20.24 4.66
CA GLU A 378 35.83 -20.50 3.20
C GLU A 378 35.60 -21.99 2.86
N LYS A 379 36.21 -22.90 3.62
CA LYS A 379 36.04 -24.36 3.47
C LYS A 379 34.62 -24.80 3.84
N ALA A 380 34.09 -24.31 4.97
CA ALA A 380 32.75 -24.62 5.45
C ALA A 380 31.67 -24.00 4.55
N GLU A 381 31.88 -22.76 4.07
CA GLU A 381 30.99 -22.07 3.13
C GLU A 381 30.78 -22.90 1.86
N LYS A 382 31.88 -23.36 1.23
CA LYS A 382 31.84 -24.21 0.04
C LYS A 382 31.20 -25.57 0.31
N PHE A 383 31.52 -26.19 1.45
CA PHE A 383 30.94 -27.48 1.85
C PHE A 383 29.42 -27.38 2.01
N ILE A 384 28.93 -26.34 2.70
CA ILE A 384 27.49 -26.12 2.93
C ILE A 384 26.77 -25.70 1.64
N PHE A 385 27.42 -24.94 0.75
CA PHE A 385 26.87 -24.64 -0.57
C PHE A 385 26.62 -25.91 -1.39
N GLU A 386 27.61 -26.80 -1.51
CA GLU A 386 27.46 -28.09 -2.21
C GLU A 386 26.48 -29.05 -1.50
N LEU A 387 26.41 -29.02 -0.17
CA LEU A 387 25.42 -29.79 0.60
C LEU A 387 24.00 -29.34 0.23
N MET A 388 23.72 -28.03 0.27
CA MET A 388 22.42 -27.48 -0.12
C MET A 388 22.09 -27.78 -1.59
N LYS A 389 23.07 -27.61 -2.49
CA LYS A 389 22.93 -27.90 -3.93
C LYS A 389 22.57 -29.36 -4.22
N ARG A 390 23.18 -30.30 -3.49
CA ARG A 390 23.00 -31.75 -3.72
C ARG A 390 21.74 -32.31 -3.08
N ASP A 391 21.39 -31.86 -1.87
CA ASP A 391 20.38 -32.51 -1.02
C ASP A 391 19.08 -31.71 -0.90
N CYS A 392 19.20 -30.40 -0.69
CA CYS A 392 18.06 -29.52 -0.40
C CYS A 392 17.44 -28.95 -1.69
N PHE A 393 18.27 -28.55 -2.65
CA PHE A 393 17.82 -27.93 -3.90
C PHE A 393 16.96 -28.82 -4.80
N PRO A 394 17.26 -30.14 -5.00
CA PRO A 394 16.39 -31.00 -5.81
C PRO A 394 15.00 -31.19 -5.18
N ARG A 395 14.91 -31.14 -3.85
CA ARG A 395 13.64 -31.18 -3.10
C ARG A 395 12.87 -29.88 -3.25
N PHE A 396 13.54 -28.73 -3.11
CA PHE A 396 12.98 -27.40 -3.40
C PHE A 396 12.39 -27.32 -4.83
N ALA A 397 13.19 -27.59 -5.86
CA ALA A 397 12.80 -27.44 -7.26
C ALA A 397 11.67 -28.40 -7.68
N SER A 398 11.49 -29.52 -6.97
CA SER A 398 10.40 -30.47 -7.20
C SER A 398 9.19 -30.31 -6.26
N SER A 399 9.29 -29.46 -5.23
CA SER A 399 8.24 -29.22 -4.24
C SER A 399 6.96 -28.61 -4.84
N SER A 400 5.84 -28.72 -4.12
CA SER A 400 4.65 -27.91 -4.41
C SER A 400 4.91 -26.43 -4.14
N PHE A 401 5.55 -26.10 -3.01
CA PHE A 401 5.94 -24.73 -2.61
C PHE A 401 6.50 -23.91 -3.78
N PHE A 402 7.49 -24.44 -4.49
CA PHE A 402 8.11 -23.73 -5.61
C PHE A 402 7.24 -23.71 -6.88
N LYS A 403 6.48 -24.78 -7.17
CA LYS A 403 5.57 -24.84 -8.33
C LYS A 403 4.36 -23.91 -8.18
N ASP A 404 3.77 -23.88 -6.99
CA ASP A 404 2.67 -23.00 -6.63
C ASP A 404 3.13 -21.54 -6.69
N PHE A 405 4.36 -21.26 -6.21
CA PHE A 405 5.02 -19.96 -6.36
C PHE A 405 5.22 -19.56 -7.83
N GLN A 406 5.75 -20.45 -8.68
CA GLN A 406 5.90 -20.21 -10.12
C GLN A 406 4.56 -19.94 -10.80
N MET A 407 3.53 -20.74 -10.52
CA MET A 407 2.19 -20.57 -11.09
C MET A 407 1.54 -19.25 -10.66
N ASN A 408 1.68 -18.85 -9.38
CA ASN A 408 1.19 -17.56 -8.89
C ASN A 408 1.96 -16.38 -9.51
N HIS A 409 3.27 -16.51 -9.73
CA HIS A 409 4.07 -15.52 -10.44
C HIS A 409 3.61 -15.37 -11.91
N GLU A 410 3.33 -16.48 -12.60
CA GLU A 410 2.76 -16.43 -13.97
C GLU A 410 1.40 -15.73 -14.01
N MET A 411 0.51 -16.02 -13.06
CA MET A 411 -0.80 -15.35 -12.97
C MET A 411 -0.66 -13.85 -12.67
N ASN A 412 0.21 -13.46 -11.72
CA ASN A 412 0.45 -12.06 -11.39
C ASN A 412 1.04 -11.30 -12.58
N ALA A 413 2.03 -11.87 -13.28
CA ALA A 413 2.67 -11.25 -14.44
C ALA A 413 1.68 -10.98 -15.59
N ILE A 414 0.60 -11.78 -15.72
CA ILE A 414 -0.48 -11.55 -16.70
C ILE A 414 -1.41 -10.41 -16.27
N CYS A 415 -1.52 -10.11 -14.96
CA CYS A 415 -2.36 -9.02 -14.44
C CYS A 415 -1.70 -7.63 -14.40
N TYR A 416 -0.40 -7.53 -14.74
CA TYR A 416 0.36 -6.27 -14.82
C TYR A 416 0.75 -5.87 -16.25
N ILE A 417 0.16 -6.53 -17.27
CA ILE A 417 0.32 -6.26 -18.71
C ILE A 417 -1.02 -5.78 -19.30
#